data_AF-A0A8S3RM65-F1
#
_entry.id   AF-A0A8S3RM65-F1
#
_cell.length_a   1.000
_cell.length_b   1.000
_cell.length_c   1.000
_cell.angle_alpha   90.00
_cell.angle_beta   90.00
_cell.angle_gamma   90.00
#
_symmetry.space_group_name_H-M   'P 1'
#
loop_
_entity.id
_entity.type
_entity.pdbx_description
1 polymer ?
#
loop_
_entity_poly.entity_id
_entity_poly.type
_entity_poly.pdbx_seq_one_letter_code
_entity_poly.pdbx_strand_id
1 'polypeptide(L)'
;MVFLFEADDVEKLKAAEGRYPQHVDFKHLRRHREDQGYPKGLLISNDNEWLCQRRILSNPMMLKIGHQIKHLEEITLKTLTNAVEDYTVNGFGRFEVEPITRDFAINAFGSVLYGNSFESTFTQNGKTMQEFAEKAKNNFDDAKKLLITPECIMKMHPAWKRHNNRWNFLLKTTMDMIERHSNDTSDCSILSHLLQNRKLNDKEIYINLTDLLVASIDTTNTTLQWCLYELACHPAAQNTIISEAEMILKDDQVWRRLTWIN
;
A
#
# COMPACT_ATOMS: atom_id res chain seq x y z
N MET A 1 1.91 -2.33 29.56
CA MET A 1 2.43 -1.74 28.31
C MET A 1 3.53 -0.77 28.71
N VAL A 2 4.71 -0.86 28.08
CA VAL A 2 5.82 0.07 28.30
C VAL A 2 5.92 0.92 27.04
N PHE A 3 6.00 2.24 27.19
CA PHE A 3 6.16 3.18 26.07
C PHE A 3 7.61 3.63 26.01
N LEU A 4 8.20 3.57 24.81
CA LEU A 4 9.58 3.99 24.54
C LEU A 4 9.55 5.25 23.69
N PHE A 5 10.42 6.21 24.00
CA PHE A 5 10.52 7.50 23.29
C PHE A 5 11.96 7.82 22.85
N GLU A 6 12.96 7.26 23.53
CA GLU A 6 14.38 7.50 23.24
C GLU A 6 14.94 6.47 22.25
N ALA A 7 15.83 6.94 21.36
CA ALA A 7 16.46 6.09 20.33
C ALA A 7 17.26 4.93 20.94
N ASP A 8 18.00 5.18 22.03
CA ASP A 8 18.79 4.17 22.73
C ASP A 8 17.93 3.02 23.26
N ASP A 9 16.69 3.30 23.67
CA ASP A 9 15.78 2.27 24.17
C ASP A 9 15.18 1.45 23.04
N VAL A 10 14.91 2.08 21.88
CA VAL A 10 14.52 1.37 20.65
C VAL A 10 15.66 0.46 20.17
N GLU A 11 16.90 0.92 20.24
CA GLU A 11 18.07 0.10 19.90
C GLU A 11 18.20 -1.13 20.81
N LYS A 12 18.09 -0.94 22.14
CA LYS A 12 18.10 -2.05 23.10
C LYS A 12 16.98 -3.05 22.82
N LEU A 13 15.76 -2.57 22.53
CA LEU A 13 14.63 -3.44 22.19
C LEU A 13 14.93 -4.26 20.93
N LYS A 14 15.42 -3.62 19.87
CA LYS A 14 15.79 -4.28 18.61
C LYS A 14 16.88 -5.33 18.82
N ALA A 15 17.89 -5.04 19.64
CA ALA A 15 18.95 -6.00 19.97
C ALA A 15 18.42 -7.23 20.74
N ALA A 16 17.34 -7.07 21.52
CA ALA A 16 16.72 -8.13 22.32
C ALA A 16 15.58 -8.89 21.61
N GLU A 17 15.13 -8.45 20.42
CA GLU A 17 13.94 -8.95 19.71
C GLU A 17 14.04 -10.45 19.33
N GLY A 18 15.26 -10.95 19.15
CA GLY A 18 15.52 -12.35 18.80
C GLY A 18 15.19 -12.69 17.34
N ARG A 19 15.02 -13.99 17.05
CA ARG A 19 14.82 -14.49 15.67
C ARG A 19 13.39 -14.27 15.15
N TYR A 20 12.42 -14.19 16.05
CA TYR A 20 11.00 -14.16 15.74
C TYR A 20 10.35 -12.97 16.44
N PRO A 21 10.41 -11.76 15.83
CA PRO A 21 9.70 -10.59 16.32
C PRO A 21 8.24 -10.91 16.61
N GLN A 22 7.72 -10.39 17.72
CA GLN A 22 6.32 -10.52 18.07
C GLN A 22 5.64 -9.17 17.86
N HIS A 23 4.59 -9.16 17.06
CA HIS A 23 3.86 -7.95 16.70
C HIS A 23 2.54 -7.83 17.47
N VAL A 24 1.87 -6.69 17.31
CA VAL A 24 0.51 -6.50 17.82
C VAL A 24 -0.39 -7.60 17.27
N ASP A 25 -1.12 -8.25 18.17
CA ASP A 25 -2.09 -9.27 17.80
C ASP A 25 -3.35 -8.62 17.19
N PHE A 26 -3.43 -8.62 15.86
CA PHE A 26 -4.63 -8.22 15.11
C PHE A 26 -5.70 -9.32 15.17
N LYS A 27 -6.20 -9.59 16.38
CA LYS A 27 -7.21 -10.62 16.68
C LYS A 27 -8.46 -10.59 15.78
N HIS A 28 -8.86 -9.42 15.30
CA HIS A 28 -9.98 -9.28 14.37
C HIS A 28 -9.67 -9.89 12.99
N LEU A 29 -8.46 -9.71 12.48
CA LEU A 29 -8.00 -10.33 11.22
C LEU A 29 -7.81 -11.83 11.40
N ARG A 30 -7.20 -12.24 12.51
CA ARG A 30 -7.02 -13.67 12.82
C ARG A 30 -8.36 -14.38 12.81
N ARG A 31 -9.35 -13.84 13.54
CA ARG A 31 -10.67 -14.44 13.64
C ARG A 31 -11.42 -14.45 12.31
N HIS A 32 -11.27 -13.39 11.51
CA HIS A 32 -11.86 -13.34 10.15
C HIS A 32 -11.26 -14.44 9.26
N ARG A 33 -9.94 -14.60 9.24
CA ARG A 33 -9.25 -15.62 8.44
C ARG A 33 -9.62 -17.05 8.86
N GLU A 34 -9.69 -17.31 10.17
CA GLU A 34 -10.16 -18.59 10.71
C GLU A 34 -11.59 -18.92 10.26
N ASP A 35 -12.52 -17.96 10.39
CA ASP A 35 -13.93 -18.14 10.02
C ASP A 35 -14.11 -18.39 8.52
N GLN A 36 -13.19 -17.91 7.68
CA GLN A 36 -13.23 -18.06 6.21
C GLN A 36 -12.30 -19.16 5.68
N GLY A 37 -11.49 -19.81 6.53
CA GLY A 37 -10.53 -20.83 6.11
C GLY A 37 -9.37 -20.29 5.26
N TYR A 38 -8.89 -19.08 5.57
CA TYR A 38 -7.71 -18.46 4.97
C TYR A 38 -6.48 -18.57 5.87
N PRO A 39 -5.26 -18.61 5.29
CA PRO A 39 -4.02 -18.58 6.05
C PRO A 39 -3.81 -17.22 6.72
N LYS A 40 -2.91 -17.17 7.70
CA LYS A 40 -2.61 -15.92 8.43
C LYS A 40 -1.82 -14.91 7.62
N GLY A 41 -1.15 -15.23 6.52
CA GLY A 41 -0.36 -14.22 5.81
C GLY A 41 0.80 -13.63 6.64
N LEU A 42 1.57 -12.71 6.08
CA LEU A 42 2.74 -12.11 6.72
C LEU A 42 2.36 -11.21 7.91
N LEU A 43 1.25 -10.46 7.78
CA LEU A 43 0.90 -9.39 8.73
C LEU A 43 0.57 -9.89 10.14
N ILE A 44 -0.02 -11.08 10.26
CA ILE A 44 -0.53 -11.59 11.56
C ILE A 44 0.01 -12.99 11.92
N SER A 45 0.88 -13.58 11.07
CA SER A 45 1.60 -14.79 11.47
C SER A 45 2.70 -14.44 12.47
N ASN A 46 3.10 -15.44 13.26
CA ASN A 46 4.21 -15.33 14.22
C ASN A 46 5.19 -16.49 14.00
N ASP A 47 6.32 -16.44 14.71
CA ASP A 47 7.28 -17.54 14.81
C ASP A 47 7.77 -18.03 13.44
N ASN A 48 7.85 -19.35 13.26
CA ASN A 48 8.35 -19.96 12.04
C ASN A 48 7.44 -19.71 10.82
N GLU A 49 6.12 -19.60 11.03
CA GLU A 49 5.16 -19.28 9.97
C GLU A 49 5.47 -17.90 9.38
N TRP A 50 5.67 -16.90 10.26
CA TRP A 50 6.09 -15.55 9.86
C TRP A 50 7.43 -15.56 9.14
N LEU A 51 8.45 -16.23 9.70
CA LEU A 51 9.78 -16.22 9.12
C LEU A 51 9.81 -16.85 7.72
N CYS A 52 9.04 -17.92 7.50
CA CYS A 52 8.90 -18.55 6.19
C CYS A 52 8.30 -17.59 5.17
N GLN A 53 7.17 -16.94 5.50
CA GLN A 53 6.53 -15.96 4.62
C GLN A 53 7.44 -14.75 4.37
N ARG A 54 8.06 -14.21 5.43
CA ARG A 54 8.97 -13.06 5.35
C ARG A 54 10.13 -13.33 4.41
N ARG A 55 10.74 -14.51 4.48
CA ARG A 55 11.86 -14.89 3.59
C ARG A 55 11.46 -14.93 2.12
N ILE A 56 10.26 -15.42 1.81
CA ILE A 56 9.76 -15.50 0.44
C ILE A 56 9.43 -14.11 -0.10
N LEU A 57 8.77 -13.28 0.71
CA LEU A 57 8.28 -11.95 0.30
C LEU A 57 9.35 -10.85 0.31
N SER A 58 10.39 -10.96 1.14
CA SER A 58 11.41 -9.90 1.26
C SER A 58 12.15 -9.65 -0.06
N ASN A 59 12.42 -10.68 -0.85
CA ASN A 59 13.15 -10.53 -2.11
C ASN A 59 12.39 -9.69 -3.15
N PRO A 60 11.15 -10.05 -3.55
CA PRO A 60 10.39 -9.21 -4.49
C PRO A 60 10.03 -7.83 -3.92
N MET A 61 9.84 -7.69 -2.61
CA MET A 61 9.42 -6.41 -2.01
C MET A 61 10.56 -5.42 -1.75
N MET A 62 11.75 -5.89 -1.35
CA MET A 62 12.82 -5.01 -0.85
C MET A 62 14.04 -4.97 -1.77
N LEU A 63 14.32 -6.05 -2.52
CA LEU A 63 15.60 -6.21 -3.24
C LEU A 63 15.50 -5.96 -4.75
N LYS A 64 14.29 -5.97 -5.31
CA LYS A 64 14.05 -5.88 -6.77
C LYS A 64 13.31 -4.63 -7.24
N ILE A 65 13.23 -3.58 -6.40
CA ILE A 65 12.48 -2.37 -6.72
C ILE A 65 13.02 -1.62 -7.95
N GLY A 66 14.30 -1.82 -8.30
CA GLY A 66 14.92 -1.20 -9.49
C GLY A 66 14.19 -1.48 -10.80
N HIS A 67 13.58 -2.67 -10.95
CA HIS A 67 12.78 -3.00 -12.13
C HIS A 67 11.43 -2.29 -12.18
N GLN A 68 10.98 -1.74 -11.04
CA GLN A 68 9.70 -1.06 -10.89
C GLN A 68 9.84 0.47 -10.96
N ILE A 69 11.07 1.01 -10.89
CA ILE A 69 11.33 2.46 -10.92
C ILE A 69 10.70 3.11 -12.15
N LYS A 70 10.96 2.57 -13.35
CA LYS A 70 10.41 3.13 -14.59
C LYS A 70 8.88 3.21 -14.58
N HIS A 71 8.24 2.19 -14.04
CA HIS A 71 6.78 2.16 -13.99
C HIS A 71 6.23 3.14 -12.93
N LEU A 72 6.93 3.29 -11.79
CA LEU A 72 6.61 4.30 -10.80
C LEU A 72 6.81 5.73 -11.36
N GLU A 73 7.82 5.96 -12.17
CA GLU A 73 8.03 7.24 -12.88
C GLU A 73 6.85 7.54 -13.81
N GLU A 74 6.43 6.58 -14.64
CA GLU A 74 5.27 6.73 -15.54
C GLU A 74 3.98 7.05 -14.77
N ILE A 75 3.71 6.35 -13.67
CA ILE A 75 2.57 6.62 -12.80
C ILE A 75 2.66 8.02 -12.20
N THR A 76 3.83 8.39 -11.68
CA THR A 76 4.08 9.73 -11.10
C THR A 76 3.76 10.82 -12.11
N LEU A 77 4.23 10.67 -13.35
CA LEU A 77 3.98 11.65 -14.41
C LEU A 77 2.52 11.74 -14.81
N LYS A 78 1.83 10.60 -14.91
CA LYS A 78 0.41 10.59 -15.20
C LYS A 78 -0.39 11.29 -14.10
N THR A 79 -0.09 11.00 -12.83
CA THR A 79 -0.72 11.67 -11.68
C THR A 79 -0.48 13.17 -11.71
N LEU A 80 0.78 13.60 -11.90
CA LEU A 80 1.13 15.02 -11.91
C LEU A 80 0.51 15.76 -13.10
N THR A 81 0.54 15.18 -14.30
CA THR A 81 -0.09 15.76 -15.49
C THR A 81 -1.58 15.99 -15.24
N ASN A 82 -2.30 14.97 -14.75
CA ASN A 82 -3.73 15.10 -14.44
C ASN A 82 -3.99 16.17 -13.37
N ALA A 83 -3.15 16.26 -12.35
CA ALA A 83 -3.27 17.27 -11.30
C ALA A 83 -3.05 18.69 -11.84
N VAL A 84 -2.07 18.89 -12.74
CA VAL A 84 -1.80 20.17 -13.39
C VAL A 84 -2.93 20.54 -14.34
N GLU A 85 -3.43 19.61 -15.14
CA GLU A 85 -4.57 19.84 -16.04
C GLU A 85 -5.80 20.28 -15.24
N ASP A 86 -6.14 19.58 -14.16
CA ASP A 86 -7.26 19.96 -13.29
C ASP A 86 -7.06 21.34 -12.64
N TYR A 87 -5.82 21.64 -12.22
CA TYR A 87 -5.44 22.95 -11.68
C TYR A 87 -5.59 24.09 -12.70
N THR A 88 -5.17 23.87 -13.95
CA THR A 88 -5.25 24.87 -15.02
C THR A 88 -6.69 25.12 -15.47
N VAL A 89 -7.51 24.08 -15.57
CA VAL A 89 -8.93 24.16 -15.98
C VAL A 89 -9.78 24.89 -14.93
N ASN A 90 -9.53 24.64 -13.65
CA ASN A 90 -10.32 25.24 -12.56
C ASN A 90 -9.86 26.65 -12.14
N GLY A 91 -8.94 27.26 -12.91
CA GLY A 91 -8.51 28.65 -12.74
C GLY A 91 -7.66 28.85 -11.49
N PHE A 92 -6.36 28.54 -11.58
CA PHE A 92 -5.29 28.92 -10.66
C PHE A 92 -5.77 29.19 -9.22
N GLY A 93 -6.14 28.12 -8.51
CA GLY A 93 -6.88 28.20 -7.26
C GLY A 93 -6.30 27.32 -6.14
N ARG A 94 -7.13 26.99 -5.15
CA ARG A 94 -6.82 25.94 -4.18
C ARG A 94 -7.27 24.62 -4.77
N PHE A 95 -6.43 23.60 -4.73
CA PHE A 95 -6.81 22.24 -5.12
C PHE A 95 -6.67 21.29 -3.94
N GLU A 96 -7.52 20.26 -3.91
CA GLU A 96 -7.49 19.24 -2.88
C GLU A 96 -6.42 18.21 -3.21
N VAL A 97 -5.44 18.05 -2.31
CA VAL A 97 -4.29 17.14 -2.54
C VAL A 97 -4.67 15.68 -2.30
N GLU A 98 -5.61 15.43 -1.39
CA GLU A 98 -5.95 14.08 -0.92
C GLU A 98 -6.39 13.12 -2.04
N PRO A 99 -7.28 13.51 -2.98
CA PRO A 99 -7.67 12.62 -4.07
C PRO A 99 -6.49 12.28 -4.98
N ILE A 100 -5.61 13.24 -5.25
CA ILE A 100 -4.44 13.08 -6.12
C ILE A 100 -3.44 12.10 -5.48
N THR A 101 -3.12 12.28 -4.21
CA THR A 101 -2.18 11.41 -3.49
C THR A 101 -2.76 10.03 -3.21
N ARG A 102 -4.09 9.92 -3.04
CA ARG A 102 -4.80 8.64 -2.94
C ARG A 102 -4.73 7.88 -4.26
N ASP A 103 -5.05 8.54 -5.37
CA ASP A 103 -4.97 7.94 -6.70
C ASP A 103 -3.55 7.53 -7.05
N PHE A 104 -2.55 8.33 -6.70
CA PHE A 104 -1.14 7.95 -6.82
C PHE A 104 -0.83 6.65 -6.06
N ALA A 105 -1.16 6.60 -4.76
CA ALA A 105 -0.85 5.44 -3.92
C ALA A 105 -1.50 4.15 -4.46
N ILE A 106 -2.76 4.25 -4.89
CA ILE A 106 -3.51 3.17 -5.51
C ILE A 106 -2.82 2.68 -6.79
N ASN A 107 -2.48 3.57 -7.71
CA ASN A 107 -1.92 3.19 -9.01
C ASN A 107 -0.51 2.62 -8.83
N ALA A 108 0.33 3.29 -8.02
CA ALA A 108 1.69 2.88 -7.74
C ALA A 108 1.74 1.46 -7.16
N PHE A 109 0.99 1.20 -6.09
CA PHE A 109 0.99 -0.11 -5.46
C PHE A 109 0.20 -1.16 -6.24
N GLY A 110 -0.89 -0.76 -6.90
CA GLY A 110 -1.63 -1.62 -7.81
C GLY A 110 -0.72 -2.22 -8.87
N SER A 111 0.08 -1.39 -9.52
CA SER A 111 1.00 -1.88 -10.53
C SER A 111 2.21 -2.62 -9.95
N VAL A 112 2.84 -2.11 -8.88
CA VAL A 112 3.96 -2.81 -8.24
C VAL A 112 3.57 -4.22 -7.78
N LEU A 113 2.36 -4.36 -7.22
CA LEU A 113 1.88 -5.64 -6.69
C LEU A 113 1.33 -6.57 -7.78
N TYR A 114 0.60 -6.05 -8.76
CA TYR A 114 -0.19 -6.87 -9.69
C TYR A 114 0.10 -6.63 -11.18
N GLY A 115 0.90 -5.61 -11.51
CA GLY A 115 1.35 -5.29 -12.87
C GLY A 115 0.20 -5.16 -13.87
N ASN A 116 0.30 -5.88 -14.99
CA ASN A 116 -0.70 -5.86 -16.07
C ASN A 116 -2.11 -6.21 -15.56
N SER A 117 -2.21 -7.04 -14.52
CA SER A 117 -3.48 -7.46 -13.92
C SER A 117 -4.25 -6.28 -13.32
N PHE A 118 -3.52 -5.30 -12.77
CA PHE A 118 -4.10 -4.08 -12.24
C PHE A 118 -4.65 -3.20 -13.36
N GLU A 119 -3.85 -3.02 -14.42
CA GLU A 119 -4.18 -2.10 -15.50
C GLU A 119 -5.46 -2.51 -16.25
N SER A 120 -5.60 -3.80 -16.53
CA SER A 120 -6.76 -4.35 -17.24
C SER A 120 -8.04 -4.39 -16.38
N THR A 121 -7.90 -4.56 -15.06
CA THR A 121 -9.04 -4.77 -14.17
C THR A 121 -9.58 -3.46 -13.57
N PHE A 122 -8.69 -2.52 -13.21
CA PHE A 122 -9.05 -1.37 -12.36
C PHE A 122 -8.97 -0.03 -13.08
N THR A 123 -8.01 0.18 -13.98
CA THR A 123 -7.93 1.45 -14.73
C THR A 123 -9.10 1.65 -15.69
N GLN A 124 -9.71 0.56 -16.19
CA GLN A 124 -10.91 0.62 -17.04
C GLN A 124 -12.21 0.82 -16.24
N ASN A 125 -12.22 0.50 -14.95
CA ASN A 125 -13.40 0.53 -14.07
C ASN A 125 -13.11 1.33 -12.78
N GLY A 126 -12.60 2.56 -12.90
CA GLY A 126 -12.08 3.37 -11.77
C GLY A 126 -13.00 3.47 -10.53
N LYS A 127 -14.32 3.29 -10.69
CA LYS A 127 -15.29 3.19 -9.59
C LYS A 127 -14.97 2.06 -8.60
N THR A 128 -14.53 0.90 -9.08
CA THR A 128 -14.20 -0.26 -8.23
C THR A 128 -13.01 0.05 -7.32
N MET A 129 -12.03 0.83 -7.80
CA MET A 129 -10.82 1.10 -7.03
C MET A 129 -11.01 2.20 -5.99
N GLN A 130 -11.82 3.21 -6.30
CA GLN A 130 -12.28 4.17 -5.29
C GLN A 130 -13.09 3.47 -4.19
N GLU A 131 -14.00 2.57 -4.56
CA GLU A 131 -14.73 1.76 -3.59
C GLU A 131 -13.80 0.85 -2.77
N PHE A 132 -12.78 0.25 -3.39
CA PHE A 132 -11.76 -0.54 -2.69
C PHE A 132 -11.03 0.31 -1.63
N ALA A 133 -10.52 1.47 -2.03
CA ALA A 133 -9.80 2.38 -1.15
C ALA A 133 -10.69 2.90 -0.01
N GLU A 134 -11.95 3.22 -0.31
CA GLU A 134 -12.92 3.66 0.69
C GLU A 134 -13.23 2.54 1.70
N LYS A 135 -13.42 1.30 1.22
CA LYS A 135 -13.64 0.15 2.13
C LYS A 135 -12.40 -0.16 2.95
N ALA A 136 -11.20 -0.08 2.38
CA ALA A 136 -9.94 -0.23 3.11
C ALA A 136 -9.82 0.81 4.24
N LYS A 137 -10.04 2.10 3.92
CA LYS A 137 -10.04 3.20 4.89
C LYS A 137 -11.06 2.99 6.01
N ASN A 138 -12.32 2.78 5.65
CA ASN A 138 -13.41 2.60 6.62
C ASN A 138 -13.24 1.34 7.48
N ASN A 139 -12.49 0.35 6.97
CA ASN A 139 -12.20 -0.87 7.74
C ASN A 139 -11.28 -0.59 8.93
N PHE A 140 -10.38 0.40 8.86
CA PHE A 140 -9.53 0.79 9.99
C PHE A 140 -10.36 1.26 11.20
N ASP A 141 -11.46 1.98 10.98
CA ASP A 141 -12.29 2.47 12.08
C ASP A 141 -13.05 1.37 12.82
N ASP A 142 -13.46 0.33 12.10
CA ASP A 142 -14.03 -0.85 12.73
C ASP A 142 -12.94 -1.73 13.36
N ALA A 143 -11.76 -1.82 12.75
CA ALA A 143 -10.60 -2.53 13.31
C ALA A 143 -10.16 -1.96 14.67
N LYS A 144 -10.09 -0.62 14.82
CA LYS A 144 -9.77 0.04 16.10
C LYS A 144 -10.72 -0.39 17.23
N LYS A 145 -12.03 -0.43 16.94
CA LYS A 145 -13.07 -0.86 17.91
C LYS A 145 -12.90 -2.34 18.26
N LEU A 146 -12.65 -3.19 17.27
CA LEU A 146 -12.49 -4.63 17.48
C LEU A 146 -11.18 -4.99 18.18
N LEU A 147 -10.11 -4.20 18.01
CA LEU A 147 -8.82 -4.44 18.67
C LEU A 147 -8.91 -4.32 20.19
N ILE A 148 -9.77 -3.43 20.71
CA ILE A 148 -10.02 -3.32 22.16
C ILE A 148 -11.16 -4.21 22.67
N THR A 149 -11.99 -4.74 21.76
CA THR A 149 -13.13 -5.61 22.14
C THR A 149 -12.63 -7.00 22.59
N PRO A 150 -13.03 -7.53 23.76
CA PRO A 150 -12.67 -8.89 24.17
C PRO A 150 -13.12 -9.95 23.15
N GLU A 151 -12.29 -10.97 22.90
CA GLU A 151 -12.54 -11.96 21.84
C GLU A 151 -13.86 -12.72 22.01
N CYS A 152 -14.21 -13.05 23.25
CA CYS A 152 -15.44 -13.79 23.57
C CYS A 152 -16.72 -13.05 23.13
N ILE A 153 -16.69 -11.72 23.03
CA ILE A 153 -17.83 -10.90 22.63
C ILE A 153 -17.67 -10.23 21.26
N MET A 154 -16.52 -10.42 20.60
CA MET A 154 -16.19 -9.73 19.36
C MET A 154 -17.26 -9.92 18.28
N LYS A 155 -17.77 -11.14 18.10
CA LYS A 155 -18.78 -11.45 17.09
C LYS A 155 -20.14 -10.78 17.34
N MET A 156 -20.42 -10.37 18.58
CA MET A 156 -21.64 -9.66 18.95
C MET A 156 -21.52 -8.15 18.72
N HIS A 157 -20.29 -7.62 18.60
CA HIS A 157 -20.07 -6.20 18.39
C HIS A 157 -20.51 -5.78 16.97
N PRO A 158 -21.30 -4.70 16.78
CA PRO A 158 -21.80 -4.30 15.46
C PRO A 158 -20.72 -4.06 14.39
N ALA A 159 -19.53 -3.63 14.82
CA ALA A 159 -18.38 -3.45 13.92
C ALA A 159 -17.88 -4.76 13.30
N TRP A 160 -18.10 -5.92 13.94
CA TRP A 160 -17.64 -7.22 13.44
C TRP A 160 -18.24 -7.54 12.07
N LYS A 161 -19.57 -7.42 11.95
CA LYS A 161 -20.27 -7.71 10.69
C LYS A 161 -19.81 -6.77 9.56
N ARG A 162 -19.61 -5.49 9.86
CA ARG A 162 -19.11 -4.50 8.88
C ARG A 162 -17.68 -4.79 8.46
N HIS A 163 -16.81 -5.07 9.42
CA HIS A 163 -15.41 -5.44 9.21
C HIS A 163 -15.28 -6.68 8.30
N ASN A 164 -16.00 -7.76 8.64
CA ASN A 164 -15.98 -8.99 7.85
C ASN A 164 -16.50 -8.77 6.43
N ASN A 165 -17.60 -8.03 6.26
CA ASN A 165 -18.15 -7.76 4.94
C ASN A 165 -17.19 -6.94 4.08
N ARG A 166 -16.47 -5.96 4.66
CA ARG A 166 -15.45 -5.18 3.94
C ARG A 166 -14.26 -6.05 3.58
N TRP A 167 -13.73 -6.86 4.48
CA TRP A 167 -12.63 -7.78 4.16
C TRP A 167 -13.01 -8.81 3.10
N ASN A 168 -14.23 -9.35 3.15
CA ASN A 168 -14.71 -10.26 2.12
C ASN A 168 -14.75 -9.60 0.74
N PHE A 169 -15.16 -8.32 0.66
CA PHE A 169 -15.07 -7.55 -0.57
C PHE A 169 -13.61 -7.37 -1.01
N LEU A 170 -12.74 -6.86 -0.13
CA LEU A 170 -11.34 -6.58 -0.45
C LEU A 170 -10.63 -7.84 -0.97
N LEU A 171 -10.79 -8.97 -0.27
CA LEU A 171 -10.22 -10.25 -0.69
C LEU A 171 -10.77 -10.69 -2.03
N LYS A 172 -12.11 -10.71 -2.21
CA LYS A 172 -12.73 -11.12 -3.46
C LYS A 172 -12.23 -10.27 -4.64
N THR A 173 -12.18 -8.95 -4.48
CA THR A 173 -11.70 -8.04 -5.52
C THR A 173 -10.25 -8.35 -5.93
N THR A 174 -9.37 -8.62 -4.97
CA THR A 174 -7.98 -8.99 -5.28
C THR A 174 -7.85 -10.41 -5.83
N MET A 175 -8.69 -11.36 -5.39
CA MET A 175 -8.72 -12.72 -5.93
C MET A 175 -9.13 -12.70 -7.40
N ASP A 176 -10.24 -12.01 -7.72
CA ASP A 176 -10.72 -11.86 -9.10
C ASP A 176 -9.63 -11.24 -10.00
N MET A 177 -8.85 -10.28 -9.49
CA MET A 177 -7.72 -9.70 -10.21
C MET A 177 -6.61 -10.71 -10.50
N ILE A 178 -6.20 -11.47 -9.48
CA ILE A 178 -5.12 -12.46 -9.59
C ILE A 178 -5.54 -13.59 -10.52
N GLU A 179 -6.77 -14.10 -10.39
CA GLU A 179 -7.25 -15.24 -11.17
C GLU A 179 -7.32 -14.93 -12.68
N ARG A 180 -7.76 -13.72 -13.04
CA ARG A 180 -7.84 -13.27 -14.45
C ARG A 180 -6.49 -13.24 -15.16
N HIS A 181 -5.39 -13.12 -14.41
CA HIS A 181 -4.04 -12.96 -14.96
C HIS A 181 -3.05 -13.99 -14.43
N SER A 182 -3.56 -15.07 -13.83
CA SER A 182 -2.76 -16.15 -13.23
C SER A 182 -1.78 -16.82 -14.20
N ASN A 183 -2.00 -16.68 -15.51
CA ASN A 183 -1.15 -17.20 -16.58
C ASN A 183 -0.21 -16.15 -17.20
N ASP A 184 -0.45 -14.85 -16.97
CA ASP A 184 0.43 -13.79 -17.46
C ASP A 184 1.44 -13.44 -16.37
N THR A 185 2.66 -13.98 -16.51
CA THR A 185 3.79 -13.67 -15.63
C THR A 185 4.90 -12.92 -16.37
N SER A 186 4.52 -12.22 -17.45
CA SER A 186 5.47 -11.54 -18.33
C SER A 186 6.02 -10.24 -17.73
N ASP A 187 5.33 -9.67 -16.75
CA ASP A 187 5.73 -8.42 -16.09
C ASP A 187 6.66 -8.63 -14.87
N CYS A 188 7.15 -7.52 -14.33
CA CYS A 188 8.03 -7.48 -13.15
C CYS A 188 7.26 -7.25 -11.83
N SER A 189 5.96 -7.54 -11.79
CA SER A 189 5.15 -7.37 -10.58
C SER A 189 5.51 -8.38 -9.49
N ILE A 190 5.16 -8.05 -8.25
CA ILE A 190 5.33 -8.98 -7.13
C ILE A 190 4.48 -10.24 -7.37
N LEU A 191 3.26 -10.12 -7.91
CA LEU A 191 2.41 -11.24 -8.27
C LEU A 191 3.13 -12.19 -9.25
N SER A 192 3.66 -11.67 -10.36
CA SER A 192 4.39 -12.49 -11.35
C SER A 192 5.55 -13.25 -10.71
N HIS A 193 6.30 -12.60 -9.83
CA HIS A 193 7.40 -13.25 -9.11
C HIS A 193 6.92 -14.37 -8.16
N LEU A 194 5.81 -14.17 -7.47
CA LEU A 194 5.23 -15.16 -6.56
C LEU A 194 4.66 -16.35 -7.33
N LEU A 195 3.98 -16.10 -8.45
CA LEU A 195 3.45 -17.15 -9.33
C LEU A 195 4.56 -17.98 -9.97
N GLN A 196 5.70 -17.38 -10.35
CA GLN A 196 6.84 -18.11 -10.92
C GLN A 196 7.55 -18.99 -9.89
N ASN A 197 7.74 -18.49 -8.66
CA ASN A 197 8.49 -19.24 -7.64
C ASN A 197 7.68 -20.38 -6.99
N ARG A 198 6.35 -20.30 -6.99
CA ARG A 198 5.42 -21.31 -6.39
C ARG A 198 5.78 -21.74 -4.95
N LYS A 199 6.42 -20.87 -4.18
CA LYS A 199 6.78 -21.13 -2.76
C LYS A 199 5.66 -20.82 -1.77
N LEU A 200 4.62 -20.12 -2.22
CA LEU A 200 3.39 -19.87 -1.50
C LEU A 200 2.25 -20.52 -2.27
N ASN A 201 1.24 -21.02 -1.55
CA ASN A 201 0.00 -21.47 -2.18
C ASN A 201 -0.89 -20.28 -2.57
N ASP A 202 -1.90 -20.52 -3.40
CA ASP A 202 -2.74 -19.45 -3.93
C ASP A 202 -3.42 -18.62 -2.83
N LYS A 203 -3.93 -19.27 -1.76
CA LYS A 203 -4.55 -18.55 -0.64
C LYS A 203 -3.54 -17.68 0.12
N GLU A 204 -2.30 -18.12 0.26
CA GLU A 204 -1.23 -17.31 0.85
C GLU A 204 -0.88 -16.12 -0.04
N ILE A 205 -0.84 -16.31 -1.37
CA ILE A 205 -0.63 -15.21 -2.32
C ILE A 205 -1.76 -14.20 -2.21
N TYR A 206 -3.02 -14.66 -2.18
CA TYR A 206 -4.21 -13.81 -2.05
C TYR A 206 -4.11 -12.95 -0.80
N ILE A 207 -3.97 -13.59 0.38
CA ILE A 207 -3.93 -12.86 1.65
C ILE A 207 -2.78 -11.86 1.71
N ASN A 208 -1.57 -12.27 1.29
CA ASN A 208 -0.42 -11.37 1.37
C ASN A 208 -0.56 -10.17 0.43
N LEU A 209 -1.00 -10.37 -0.82
CA LEU A 209 -1.16 -9.25 -1.74
C LEU A 209 -2.31 -8.32 -1.33
N THR A 210 -3.43 -8.86 -0.84
CA THR A 210 -4.52 -8.03 -0.30
C THR A 210 -4.06 -7.22 0.90
N ASP A 211 -3.37 -7.84 1.87
CA ASP A 211 -2.85 -7.16 3.05
C ASP A 211 -1.90 -6.02 2.66
N LEU A 212 -1.00 -6.26 1.69
CA LEU A 212 -0.07 -5.25 1.20
C LEU A 212 -0.77 -4.08 0.51
N LEU A 213 -1.75 -4.35 -0.35
CA LEU A 213 -2.50 -3.30 -1.04
C LEU A 213 -3.33 -2.46 -0.06
N VAL A 214 -4.00 -3.11 0.91
CA VAL A 214 -4.79 -2.39 1.94
C VAL A 214 -3.87 -1.53 2.81
N ALA A 215 -2.70 -2.04 3.20
CA ALA A 215 -1.76 -1.31 4.05
C ALA A 215 -1.10 -0.12 3.34
N SER A 216 -0.93 -0.16 2.02
CA SER A 216 -0.16 0.83 1.28
C SER A 216 -0.94 2.09 0.90
N ILE A 217 -2.27 1.99 0.73
CA ILE A 217 -3.10 3.10 0.22
C ILE A 217 -3.09 4.27 1.19
N ASP A 218 -3.61 4.11 2.41
CA ASP A 218 -3.77 5.24 3.33
C ASP A 218 -2.43 5.71 3.91
N THR A 219 -1.45 4.82 4.09
CA THR A 219 -0.13 5.17 4.64
C THR A 219 0.67 6.06 3.67
N THR A 220 0.72 5.68 2.40
CA THR A 220 1.43 6.45 1.36
C THR A 220 0.69 7.75 1.06
N ASN A 221 -0.64 7.70 0.91
CA ASN A 221 -1.48 8.87 0.71
C ASN A 221 -1.27 9.92 1.83
N THR A 222 -1.34 9.49 3.09
CA THR A 222 -1.18 10.39 4.25
C THR A 222 0.24 10.94 4.32
N THR A 223 1.26 10.12 4.08
CA THR A 223 2.66 10.56 4.10
C THR A 223 2.92 11.63 3.03
N LEU A 224 2.43 11.42 1.80
CA LEU A 224 2.58 12.39 0.72
C LEU A 224 1.86 13.72 1.02
N GLN A 225 0.67 13.67 1.61
CA GLN A 225 -0.04 14.88 2.04
C GLN A 225 0.78 15.68 3.06
N TRP A 226 1.36 15.00 4.06
CA TRP A 226 2.23 15.67 5.04
C TRP A 226 3.50 16.22 4.40
N CYS A 227 4.16 15.47 3.51
CA CYS A 227 5.32 15.97 2.77
C CYS A 227 4.99 17.25 2.00
N LEU A 228 3.88 17.26 1.25
CA LEU A 228 3.45 18.43 0.48
C LEU A 228 3.07 19.61 1.38
N TYR A 229 2.40 19.34 2.50
CA TYR A 229 2.08 20.34 3.51
C TYR A 229 3.35 20.98 4.10
N GLU A 230 4.32 20.16 4.51
CA GLU A 230 5.57 20.64 5.09
C GLU A 230 6.38 21.47 4.09
N LEU A 231 6.42 21.09 2.81
CA LEU A 231 7.07 21.88 1.77
C LEU A 231 6.37 23.22 1.54
N ALA A 232 5.04 23.24 1.51
CA ALA A 232 4.27 24.47 1.37
C ALA A 232 4.46 25.42 2.56
N CYS A 233 4.65 24.89 3.77
CA CYS A 233 4.91 25.67 4.98
C CYS A 233 6.38 26.13 5.12
N HIS A 234 7.32 25.50 4.41
CA HIS A 234 8.75 25.78 4.52
C HIS A 234 9.40 26.10 3.15
N PRO A 235 9.20 27.32 2.60
CA PRO A 235 9.68 27.68 1.27
C PRO A 235 11.20 27.53 1.06
N ALA A 236 12.01 27.73 2.10
CA ALA A 236 13.45 27.54 2.01
C ALA A 236 13.83 26.08 1.74
N ALA A 237 13.15 25.13 2.39
CA ALA A 237 13.34 23.70 2.16
C ALA A 237 12.81 23.31 0.77
N GLN A 238 11.66 23.83 0.37
CA GLN A 238 11.10 23.63 -0.98
C GLN A 238 12.06 24.09 -2.07
N ASN A 239 12.61 25.30 -1.97
CA ASN A 239 13.59 25.83 -2.93
C ASN A 239 14.86 24.98 -3.00
N THR A 240 15.33 24.49 -1.85
CA THR A 240 16.52 23.62 -1.79
C THR A 240 16.28 22.33 -2.59
N ILE A 241 15.13 21.67 -2.39
CA ILE A 241 14.78 20.44 -3.11
C ILE A 241 14.60 20.71 -4.61
N ILE A 242 13.97 21.83 -4.98
CA ILE A 242 13.82 22.22 -6.38
C ILE A 242 15.20 22.41 -7.02
N SER A 243 16.12 23.15 -6.39
CA SER A 243 17.47 23.35 -6.91
C SER A 243 18.26 22.05 -7.02
N GLU A 244 18.12 21.14 -6.05
CA GLU A 244 18.73 19.80 -6.11
C GLU A 244 18.17 18.99 -7.28
N ALA A 245 16.85 18.98 -7.45
CA ALA A 245 16.18 18.30 -8.56
C ALA A 245 16.63 18.88 -9.92
N GLU A 246 16.67 20.20 -10.07
CA GLU A 246 17.17 20.87 -11.28
C GLU A 246 18.62 20.52 -11.59
N MET A 247 19.48 20.41 -10.57
CA MET A 247 20.89 20.04 -10.75
C MET A 247 21.06 18.60 -11.23
N ILE A 248 20.31 17.66 -10.63
CA ILE A 248 20.42 16.22 -10.90
C ILE A 248 19.72 15.86 -12.22
N LEU A 249 18.54 16.45 -12.46
CA LEU A 249 17.64 16.11 -13.58
C LEU A 249 17.79 17.05 -14.78
N LYS A 250 18.83 17.89 -14.82
CA LYS A 250 19.10 18.86 -15.91
C LYS A 250 19.05 18.26 -17.32
N ASP A 251 19.43 16.99 -17.48
CA ASP A 251 19.47 16.28 -18.75
C ASP A 251 18.31 15.28 -18.92
N ASP A 252 17.43 15.20 -17.92
CA ASP A 252 16.29 14.31 -17.95
C ASP A 252 15.16 14.90 -18.82
N GLN A 253 14.73 14.11 -19.81
CA GLN A 253 13.73 14.55 -20.77
C GLN A 253 12.35 14.75 -20.16
N VAL A 254 12.05 14.01 -19.09
CA VAL A 254 10.77 14.08 -18.39
C VAL A 254 10.74 15.33 -17.50
N TRP A 255 11.80 15.59 -16.75
CA TRP A 255 11.94 16.79 -15.93
C TRP A 255 11.79 18.06 -16.78
N ARG A 256 12.46 18.10 -17.94
CA ARG A 256 12.33 19.22 -18.89
C ARG A 256 10.91 19.43 -19.39
N ARG A 257 10.02 18.43 -19.39
CA ARG A 257 8.61 18.60 -19.78
C ARG A 257 7.78 19.24 -18.68
N LEU A 258 8.13 19.03 -17.41
CA LEU A 258 7.44 19.59 -16.24
C LEU A 258 7.82 21.05 -15.98
N THR A 259 9.02 21.48 -16.35
CA THR A 259 9.53 22.85 -16.13
C THR A 259 8.92 23.92 -17.03
N TRP A 260 8.02 23.57 -17.97
CA TRP A 260 7.36 24.53 -18.88
C TRP A 260 6.06 25.16 -18.33
N ILE A 261 5.78 25.03 -17.02
CA ILE A 261 4.62 25.69 -16.37
C ILE A 261 5.03 27.08 -15.83
N ASN A 262 5.95 27.78 -16.51
CA ASN A 262 6.24 29.19 -16.29
C ASN A 262 5.88 30.01 -17.52
#